data_AF-A0A932ZL87-F1
#
_entry.id   AF-A0A932ZL87-F1
#
_cell.length_a   1.000
_cell.length_b   1.000
_cell.length_c   1.000
_cell.angle_alpha   90.00
_cell.angle_beta   90.00
_cell.angle_gamma   90.00
#
_symmetry.space_group_name_H-M   'P 1'
#
loop_
_entity.id
_entity.type
_entity.pdbx_description
1 polymer ?
#
loop_
_entity_poly.entity_id
_entity_poly.type
_entity_poly.pdbx_seq_one_letter_code
_entity_poly.pdbx_strand_id
1 'polypeptide(L)' 'METRLLELDLAWLEIKGPDAAKFLNSVVTNDVRKATPAGLYALLLTPKGKIVA' A
#
# COMPACT_ATOMS: atom_id res chain seq x y z
N MET A 1 -24.10 21.78 6.50
CA MET A 1 -22.65 21.51 6.46
C MET A 1 -22.39 20.72 5.20
N GLU A 2 -21.74 21.33 4.23
CA GLU A 2 -21.49 20.76 2.91
C GLU A 2 -20.21 19.93 2.98
N THR A 3 -20.34 18.61 2.78
CA THR A 3 -19.20 17.68 2.76
C THR A 3 -18.43 17.92 1.48
N ARG A 4 -17.49 18.87 1.52
CA ARG A 4 -16.51 19.08 0.45
C ARG A 4 -15.66 17.82 0.37
N LEU A 5 -15.99 16.92 -0.56
CA LEU A 5 -15.10 15.85 -0.99
C LEU A 5 -13.81 16.54 -1.43
N LEU A 6 -12.76 16.39 -0.61
CA LEU A 6 -11.41 16.69 -1.06
C LEU A 6 -11.17 15.78 -2.26
N GLU A 7 -11.05 16.36 -3.45
CA GLU A 7 -10.55 15.67 -4.62
C GLU A 7 -9.06 15.42 -4.33
N LEU A 8 -8.79 14.35 -3.60
CA LEU A 8 -7.43 13.92 -3.33
C LEU A 8 -6.98 13.17 -4.59
N ASP A 9 -5.88 13.60 -5.20
CA ASP A 9 -5.12 12.84 -6.22
C ASP A 9 -4.55 11.52 -5.67
N LEU A 10 -4.98 11.10 -4.48
CA LEU A 10 -4.50 9.95 -3.72
C LEU A 10 -5.63 8.95 -3.56
N ALA A 11 -5.33 7.69 -3.83
CA ALA A 11 -6.23 6.57 -3.58
C ALA A 11 -5.94 5.92 -2.22
N TRP A 12 -6.99 5.64 -1.45
CA TRP A 12 -6.92 4.77 -0.27
C TRP A 12 -7.38 3.36 -0.65
N LEU A 13 -6.53 2.35 -0.38
CA LEU A 13 -6.79 0.95 -0.69
C LEU A 13 -6.62 0.11 0.57
N GLU A 14 -7.50 -0.88 0.75
CA GLU A 14 -7.44 -1.83 1.87
C GLU A 14 -7.47 -3.27 1.34
N ILE A 15 -6.58 -4.12 1.85
CA ILE A 15 -6.50 -5.54 1.50
C ILE A 15 -6.96 -6.35 2.72
N LYS A 16 -7.93 -7.25 2.53
CA LYS A 16 -8.52 -8.09 3.57
C LYS A 16 -8.35 -9.57 3.26
N GLY A 17 -8.46 -10.40 4.29
CA GLY A 17 -8.40 -11.85 4.20
C GLY A 17 -7.19 -12.45 4.90
N PRO A 18 -7.17 -13.79 5.07
CA PRO A 18 -6.13 -14.49 5.84
C PRO A 18 -4.72 -14.31 5.26
N ASP A 19 -4.61 -14.05 3.96
CA ASP A 19 -3.35 -13.92 3.24
C ASP A 19 -2.94 -12.47 2.93
N ALA A 20 -3.63 -11.46 3.48
CA ALA A 20 -3.36 -10.05 3.15
C ALA A 20 -1.89 -9.66 3.34
N ALA A 21 -1.28 -10.06 4.47
CA ALA A 21 0.13 -9.79 4.73
C ALA A 21 1.05 -10.52 3.75
N LYS A 22 0.76 -11.79 3.42
CA LYS A 22 1.53 -12.59 2.47
C LYS A 22 1.51 -11.97 1.08
N PHE A 23 0.33 -11.56 0.62
CA PHE A 23 0.16 -10.88 -0.66
C PHE A 23 0.92 -9.57 -0.70
N LEU A 24 0.73 -8.68 0.28
CA LEU A 24 1.40 -7.38 0.29
C LEU A 24 2.93 -7.53 0.30
N ASN A 25 3.44 -8.48 1.09
CA ASN A 25 4.88 -8.80 1.14
C ASN A 25 5.46 -9.30 -0.19
N SER A 26 4.62 -9.75 -1.13
CA SER A 26 5.04 -10.22 -2.46
C SER A 26 5.06 -9.13 -3.53
N VAL A 27 4.44 -7.98 -3.27
CA VAL A 27 4.29 -6.90 -4.27
C VAL A 27 5.02 -5.61 -3.88
N VAL A 28 5.30 -5.40 -2.59
CA VAL A 28 6.06 -4.23 -2.13
C VAL A 28 7.50 -4.56 -1.76
N THR A 29 8.37 -3.56 -1.74
CA THR A 29 9.81 -3.73 -1.43
C THR A 29 10.13 -4.09 0.01
N ASN A 30 9.22 -3.79 0.95
CA ASN A 30 9.47 -3.91 2.37
C ASN A 30 8.97 -5.25 2.92
N ASP A 31 9.60 -5.74 3.99
CA ASP A 31 9.04 -6.85 4.78
C ASP A 31 7.89 -6.33 5.64
N VAL A 32 6.65 -6.48 5.14
CA VAL A 32 5.45 -5.93 5.78
C VAL A 32 5.15 -6.57 7.13
N ARG A 33 5.70 -7.76 7.40
CA ARG A 33 5.57 -8.44 8.70
C ARG A 33 6.36 -7.74 9.80
N LYS A 34 7.24 -6.80 9.44
CA LYS A 34 8.00 -5.94 10.34
C LYS A 34 7.44 -4.51 10.41
N ALA A 35 6.29 -4.26 9.77
CA ALA A 35 5.66 -2.95 9.81
C ALA A 35 5.19 -2.61 11.24
N THR A 36 5.29 -1.34 11.59
CA THR A 36 4.77 -0.81 12.85
C THR A 36 3.45 -0.09 12.59
N PRO A 37 2.63 0.20 13.63
CA PRO A 37 1.41 0.98 13.47
C PRO A 37 1.61 2.40 12.89
N ALA A 38 2.83 2.93 12.90
CA ALA A 38 3.15 4.21 12.26
C ALA A 38 3.12 4.17 10.72
N GLY A 39 3.03 2.97 10.14
CA GLY A 39 3.12 2.78 8.69
C GLY A 39 4.54 2.96 8.15
N LEU A 40 4.72 2.68 6.87
CA LEU A 40 5.98 2.83 6.17
C LEU A 40 5.72 3.12 4.69
N TYR A 41 6.61 3.91 4.09
CA TYR A 41 6.65 4.01 2.63
C TYR A 41 7.26 2.73 2.06
N ALA A 42 6.64 2.23 1.00
CA ALA A 42 7.13 1.11 0.21
C ALA A 42 6.94 1.41 -1.27
N LEU A 43 7.72 0.77 -2.12
CA LEU A 43 7.57 0.86 -3.57
C LEU A 43 6.82 -0.37 -4.08
N LEU A 44 5.90 -0.15 -5.01
CA LEU A 44 5.36 -1.21 -5.85
C LEU A 44 6.20 -1.27 -7.13
N LEU A 45 6.76 -2.45 -7.41
CA LEU A 45 7.66 -2.62 -8.55
C LEU A 45 7.06 -3.55 -9.61
N THR A 46 7.42 -3.28 -10.86
CA THR A 46 7.31 -4.27 -11.95
C THR A 46 8.34 -5.40 -11.74
N PRO A 47 8.17 -6.57 -12.37
CA PRO A 47 9.16 -7.65 -12.31
C PRO A 47 10.58 -7.24 -12.78
N LYS A 48 10.69 -6.16 -13.58
CA LYS A 48 11.98 -5.60 -14.04
C LYS A 48 12.53 -4.51 -13.10
N GLY A 49 11.94 -4.32 -11.92
CA GLY A 49 12.38 -3.34 -10.92
C GLY A 49 12.02 -1.89 -11.22
N LYS A 50 11.12 -1.62 -12.18
CA LYS A 50 10.59 -0.26 -12.42
C LYS A 50 9.52 0.08 -11.39
N ILE A 51 9.50 1.32 -10.91
CA ILE A 51 8.51 1.83 -9.95
C ILE A 51 7.16 1.99 -10.65
N VAL A 52 6.11 1.50 -10.00
CA VAL A 52 4.71 1.66 -10.40
C VAL A 52 4.04 2.74 -9.56
N ALA A 53 4.22 2.66 -8.24
CA ALA A 53 3.70 3.58 -7.24
C ALA A 53 4.63 3.60 -6.02
#